data_AF-A0A924PPN3-F1
#
_entry.id   AF-A0A924PPN3-F1
#
_cell.length_a   1.000
_cell.length_b   1.000
_cell.length_c   1.000
_cell.angle_alpha   90.00
_cell.angle_beta   90.00
_cell.angle_gamma   90.00
#
_symmetry.space_group_name_H-M   'P 1'
#
loop_
_entity.id
_entity.type
_entity.pdbx_description
1 polymer ?
#
loop_
_entity_poly.entity_id
_entity_poly.type
_entity_poly.pdbx_seq_one_letter_code
_entity_poly.pdbx_strand_id
1 'polypeptide(L)'
;KELGVIKGRQAVALIKAPSVFLALPDSPMRLSVRNSLQGQVSAIHTGSVNTEVQVRLKGGQTMVAMVSRDSADKLKLAQGLDVLVLFQETSVIIGVV
;
A
#
# COMPACT_ATOMS: atom_id res chain seq x y z
N LYS A 1 -24.65 14.04 7.70
CA LYS A 1 -25.23 13.09 6.71
C LYS A 1 -24.38 11.82 6.77
N GLU A 2 -24.97 10.68 7.13
CA GLU A 2 -24.28 9.40 7.15
C GLU A 2 -24.04 8.90 5.71
N LEU A 3 -22.89 8.27 5.45
CA LEU A 3 -22.48 7.81 4.12
C LEU A 3 -23.38 6.70 3.55
N GLY A 4 -24.37 6.19 4.29
CA GLY A 4 -25.27 5.14 3.80
C GLY A 4 -24.54 3.84 3.44
N VAL A 5 -23.44 3.55 4.13
CA VAL A 5 -22.65 2.32 3.97
C VAL A 5 -23.47 1.16 4.51
N ILE A 6 -23.99 0.34 3.59
CA ILE A 6 -24.76 -0.87 3.90
C ILE A 6 -24.18 -2.05 3.12
N LYS A 7 -24.41 -3.26 3.62
CA LYS A 7 -23.96 -4.50 2.96
C LYS A 7 -24.53 -4.57 1.53
N GLY A 8 -23.68 -4.93 0.57
CA GLY A 8 -24.06 -5.07 -0.84
C GLY A 8 -23.98 -3.76 -1.64
N ARG A 9 -23.77 -2.61 -0.98
CA ARG A 9 -23.55 -1.34 -1.67
C ARG A 9 -22.11 -1.24 -2.16
N GLN A 10 -21.94 -0.76 -3.39
CA GLN A 10 -20.64 -0.49 -3.96
C GLN A 10 -20.01 0.75 -3.29
N ALA A 11 -18.71 0.67 -3.04
CA ALA A 11 -17.93 1.75 -2.47
C ALA A 11 -16.52 1.76 -3.07
N VAL A 12 -15.90 2.92 -3.00
CA VAL A 12 -14.52 3.17 -3.38
C VAL A 12 -13.73 3.51 -2.12
N ALA A 13 -12.57 2.87 -1.95
CA ALA A 13 -11.61 3.22 -0.93
C ALA A 13 -10.48 4.04 -1.55
N LEU A 14 -10.22 5.21 -0.99
CA LEU A 14 -9.13 6.10 -1.38
C LEU A 14 -8.06 6.05 -0.28
N ILE A 15 -6.85 5.65 -0.66
CA ILE A 15 -5.69 5.58 0.23
C ILE A 15 -4.57 6.40 -0.42
N LYS A 16 -4.00 7.35 0.31
CA LYS A 16 -2.92 8.20 -0.19
C LYS A 16 -1.59 7.44 -0.15
N ALA A 17 -0.78 7.55 -1.20
CA ALA A 17 0.50 6.83 -1.30
C ALA A 17 1.47 7.01 -0.10
N PRO A 18 1.61 8.19 0.54
CA PRO A 18 2.46 8.35 1.73
C PRO A 18 1.94 7.67 2.99
N SER A 19 0.68 7.22 3.01
CA SER A 19 0.10 6.43 4.11
C SER A 19 0.23 4.92 3.90
N VAL A 20 0.91 4.52 2.82
CA VAL A 20 1.14 3.12 2.46
C VAL A 20 2.58 2.75 2.80
N PHE A 21 2.73 1.71 3.61
CA PHE A 21 4.02 1.15 4.02
C PHE A 21 4.27 -0.17 3.28
N LEU A 22 5.55 -0.47 3.06
CA LEU A 22 5.98 -1.73 2.46
C LEU A 22 6.79 -2.53 3.47
N ALA A 23 6.57 -3.84 3.50
CA ALA A 23 7.33 -4.79 4.29
C ALA A 23 7.69 -6.03 3.46
N LEU A 24 8.75 -6.72 3.87
CA LEU A 24 9.13 -8.00 3.28
C LEU A 24 8.32 -9.14 3.91
N PRO A 25 7.83 -10.13 3.13
CA PRO A 25 6.98 -11.21 3.65
C PRO A 25 7.60 -12.05 4.77
N ASP A 26 8.92 -12.26 4.72
CA ASP A 26 9.65 -13.12 5.67
C ASP A 26 10.11 -12.40 6.94
N SER A 27 9.72 -11.14 7.11
CA SER A 27 10.10 -10.35 8.28
C SER A 27 9.22 -10.72 9.49
N PRO A 28 9.78 -11.14 10.63
CA PRO A 28 8.99 -11.36 11.85
C PRO A 28 8.47 -10.02 12.37
N MET A 29 7.17 -9.79 12.24
CA MET A 29 6.55 -8.49 12.55
C MET A 29 5.33 -8.66 13.47
N ARG A 30 5.28 -7.85 14.53
CA ARG A 30 4.07 -7.61 15.32
C ARG A 30 3.63 -6.18 15.06
N LEU A 31 2.56 -6.01 14.29
CA LEU A 31 2.05 -4.71 13.88
C LEU A 31 0.64 -4.48 14.38
N SER A 32 0.32 -3.23 14.70
CA SER A 32 -1.07 -2.81 14.96
C SER A 32 -1.87 -2.60 13.68
N VAL A 33 -1.21 -2.44 12.53
CA VAL A 33 -1.87 -2.26 11.23
C VAL A 33 -2.60 -3.54 10.82
N ARG A 34 -3.88 -3.40 10.47
CA ARG A 34 -4.74 -4.53 10.13
C ARG A 34 -4.86 -4.78 8.63
N ASN A 35 -4.77 -3.73 7.82
CA ASN A 35 -4.80 -3.89 6.36
C ASN A 35 -3.42 -4.32 5.88
N SER A 36 -3.33 -5.57 5.43
CA SER A 36 -2.14 -6.16 4.85
C SER A 36 -2.53 -6.89 3.56
N LEU A 37 -2.01 -6.40 2.44
CA LEU A 37 -2.28 -6.93 1.11
C LEU A 37 -0.97 -7.44 0.50
N GLN A 38 -0.98 -8.68 0.01
CA GLN A 38 0.15 -9.24 -0.71
C GLN A 38 0.20 -8.68 -2.13
N GLY A 39 1.40 -8.33 -2.58
CA GLY A 39 1.64 -7.91 -3.94
C GLY A 39 3.09 -8.06 -4.35
N GLN A 40 3.37 -7.71 -5.60
CA GLN A 40 4.70 -7.73 -6.18
C GLN A 40 5.03 -6.35 -6.74
N VAL A 41 6.24 -5.87 -6.50
CA VAL A 41 6.71 -4.60 -7.04
C VAL A 41 6.71 -4.65 -8.57
N SER A 42 5.92 -3.80 -9.20
CA SER A 42 5.79 -3.72 -10.66
C SER A 42 6.63 -2.62 -11.28
N ALA A 43 6.89 -1.54 -10.55
CA ALA A 43 7.75 -0.43 -10.99
C ALA A 43 8.30 0.35 -9.80
N ILE A 44 9.46 0.99 -10.00
CA ILE A 44 10.12 1.86 -9.03
C ILE A 44 10.58 3.13 -9.74
N HIS A 45 10.23 4.29 -9.18
CA HIS A 45 10.69 5.60 -9.63
C HIS A 45 11.40 6.31 -8.48
N THR A 46 12.73 6.29 -8.51
CA THR A 46 13.57 6.88 -7.45
C THR A 46 13.73 8.38 -7.66
N GLY A 47 13.26 9.17 -6.70
CA GLY A 47 13.54 10.60 -6.60
C GLY A 47 14.72 10.90 -5.68
N SER A 48 14.97 12.19 -5.44
CA SER A 48 16.06 12.64 -4.56
C SER A 48 15.82 12.28 -3.09
N VAL A 49 14.58 12.43 -2.62
CA VAL A 49 14.18 12.20 -1.22
C VAL A 49 13.30 10.95 -1.10
N ASN A 50 12.30 10.83 -1.98
CA ASN A 50 11.35 9.73 -1.95
C ASN A 50 11.45 8.89 -3.23
N THR A 51 11.09 7.62 -3.08
CA THR A 51 10.93 6.65 -4.15
C THR A 51 9.45 6.30 -4.23
N GLU A 52 8.87 6.47 -5.42
CA GLU A 52 7.55 5.94 -5.73
C GLU A 52 7.70 4.45 -6.08
N VAL A 53 6.94 3.61 -5.40
CA VAL A 53 6.92 2.16 -5.61
C VAL A 53 5.52 1.75 -6.00
N GLN A 54 5.38 1.19 -7.18
CA GLN A 54 4.12 0.62 -7.66
C GLN A 54 4.12 -0.88 -7.37
N VAL A 55 3.04 -1.35 -6.74
CA VAL A 55 2.86 -2.74 -6.34
C VAL A 55 1.59 -3.29 -6.98
N ARG A 56 1.75 -4.35 -7.78
CA ARG A 56 0.61 -5.11 -8.31
C ARG A 56 0.08 -6.04 -7.23
N LEU A 57 -1.17 -5.82 -6.84
CA LEU A 57 -1.88 -6.70 -5.91
C LEU A 57 -2.39 -7.95 -6.63
N LYS A 58 -2.63 -9.03 -5.87
CA LYS A 58 -3.22 -10.28 -6.41
C LYS A 58 -4.61 -10.09 -7.05
N GLY A 59 -5.35 -9.06 -6.63
CA GLY A 59 -6.66 -8.71 -7.21
C GLY A 59 -6.60 -7.99 -8.56
N GLY A 60 -5.40 -7.72 -9.08
CA GLY A 60 -5.17 -7.02 -10.35
C GLY A 60 -5.06 -5.50 -10.24
N GLN A 61 -5.41 -4.91 -9.10
CA GLN A 61 -5.22 -3.48 -8.84
C GLN A 61 -3.74 -3.16 -8.57
N THR A 62 -3.36 -1.91 -8.82
CA THR A 62 -2.04 -1.38 -8.47
C THR A 62 -2.19 -0.45 -7.25
N MET A 63 -1.37 -0.70 -6.23
CA MET A 63 -1.16 0.22 -5.11
C MET A 63 0.13 1.02 -5.34
N VAL A 64 0.13 2.27 -4.92
CA VAL A 64 1.32 3.13 -4.96
C VAL A 64 1.72 3.47 -3.54
N ALA A 65 3.00 3.26 -3.21
CA ALA A 65 3.61 3.68 -1.97
C ALA A 65 4.65 4.76 -2.25
N MET A 66 4.69 5.78 -1.39
CA MET A 66 5.75 6.77 -1.41
C MET A 66 6.66 6.51 -0.19
N VAL A 67 7.82 5.91 -0.43
CA VAL A 67 8.78 5.55 0.62
C VAL A 67 10.01 6.45 0.54
N SER A 68 10.72 6.67 1.64
CA SER A 68 12.00 7.39 1.54
C SER A 68 13.00 6.57 0.73
N ARG A 69 13.90 7.26 0.02
CA ARG A 69 14.98 6.61 -0.75
C ARG A 69 15.79 5.66 0.13
N ASP A 70 16.20 6.12 1.32
CA ASP A 70 16.91 5.31 2.30
C ASP A 70 16.17 4.02 2.69
N SER A 71 14.84 4.09 2.81
CA SER A 71 14.03 2.91 3.15
C SER A 71 13.94 1.94 1.97
N ALA A 72 13.77 2.46 0.75
CA ALA A 72 13.76 1.64 -0.47
C ALA A 72 15.10 0.89 -0.62
N ASP A 73 16.22 1.57 -0.40
CA ASP A 73 17.57 1.00 -0.48
C ASP A 73 17.80 -0.04 0.62
N LYS A 74 17.41 0.25 1.87
CA LYS A 74 17.51 -0.70 3.01
C LYS A 74 16.69 -1.97 2.80
N LEU A 75 15.48 -1.83 2.27
CA LEU A 75 14.61 -2.96 1.93
C LEU A 75 15.03 -3.66 0.63
N LYS A 76 16.02 -3.11 -0.09
CA LYS A 76 16.48 -3.60 -1.39
C LYS A 76 15.32 -3.79 -2.37
N LEU A 77 14.40 -2.82 -2.39
CA LEU A 77 13.23 -2.89 -3.26
C LEU A 77 13.67 -2.95 -4.72
N ALA A 78 13.14 -3.93 -5.43
CA ALA A 78 13.40 -4.15 -6.85
C ALA A 78 12.11 -4.60 -7.54
N GLN A 79 11.99 -4.35 -8.84
CA GLN A 79 10.91 -4.91 -9.63
C GLN A 79 10.92 -6.44 -9.55
N GLY A 80 9.75 -7.05 -9.41
CA GLY A 80 9.57 -8.49 -9.22
C GLY A 80 9.68 -8.95 -7.76
N LEU A 81 10.06 -8.07 -6.82
CA LEU A 81 10.13 -8.43 -5.41
C LEU A 81 8.73 -8.54 -4.79
N ASP A 82 8.48 -9.63 -4.08
CA ASP A 82 7.26 -9.81 -3.31
C ASP A 82 7.29 -8.98 -2.04
N VAL A 83 6.18 -8.28 -1.76
CA VAL A 83 6.03 -7.35 -0.64
C VAL A 83 4.65 -7.45 0.00
N LEU A 84 4.57 -7.01 1.25
CA LEU A 84 3.33 -6.71 1.94
C LEU A 84 3.07 -5.20 1.87
N VAL A 85 1.87 -4.83 1.40
CA VAL A 85 1.35 -3.47 1.38
C VAL A 85 0.50 -3.26 2.62
N LEU A 86 0.90 -2.30 3.46
CA LEU A 86 0.30 -2.05 4.77
C LEU A 86 -0.24 -0.62 4.83
N PHE A 87 -1.42 -0.42 5.40
CA PHE A 87 -1.98 0.93 5.62
C PHE A 87 -2.98 0.94 6.79
N GLN A 88 -2.98 2.04 7.54
CA GLN A 88 -3.90 2.18 8.68
C GLN A 88 -5.32 2.51 8.22
N GLU A 89 -6.31 2.01 8.94
CA GLU A 89 -7.74 2.29 8.73
C GLU A 89 -8.07 3.78 8.78
N THR A 90 -7.36 4.56 9.61
CA THR A 90 -7.50 6.02 9.72
C THR A 90 -7.01 6.78 8.48
N SER A 91 -6.27 6.11 7.59
CA SER A 91 -5.78 6.67 6.33
C SER A 91 -6.67 6.30 5.13
N VAL A 92 -7.81 5.64 5.36
CA VAL A 92 -8.74 5.24 4.32
C VAL A 92 -9.93 6.20 4.27
N ILE A 93 -10.17 6.81 3.12
CA ILE A 93 -11.39 7.57 2.85
C ILE A 93 -12.33 6.67 2.06
N ILE A 94 -13.57 6.53 2.52
CA ILE A 94 -14.60 5.76 1.84
C ILE A 94 -15.55 6.71 1.12
N GLY A 95 -15.72 6.49 -0.19
CA GLY A 95 -16.79 7.05 -0.99
C GLY A 95 -17.81 5.96 -1.34
N VAL A 96 -19.11 6.23 -1.16
CA VAL A 96 -20.15 5.34 -1.66
C VAL A 96 -20.61 5.76 -3.04
N VAL A 97 -20.99 4.79 -3.87
CA VAL A 97 -21.64 5.02 -5.17
C VAL A 97 -23.14 4.79 -5.03
#